data_AF-A0A4Q2Z0F2-F1
#
_entry.id   AF-A0A4Q2Z0F2-F1
#
_cell.length_a   1.000
_cell.length_b   1.000
_cell.length_c   1.000
_cell.angle_alpha   90.00
_cell.angle_beta   90.00
_cell.angle_gamma   90.00
#
_symmetry.space_group_name_H-M   'P 1'
#
loop_
_entity.id
_entity.type
_entity.pdbx_description
1 polymer ?
#
loop_
_entity_poly.entity_id
_entity_poly.type
_entity_poly.pdbx_seq_one_letter_code
_entity_poly.pdbx_strand_id
1 'polypeptide(L)'
;MGVPFVVGVDDRTADQDNDGASNAAEWIAGTNPKSAATRPKHPTVTRRDDNTVLLQFPCEKERVHQLEYSDDLITWRSIGPATMSKLNSFTARVPVTALSPQRFYRLKSSR
;
A
#
# COMPACT_ATOMS: atom_id res chain seq x y z
N MET A 1 11.12 -4.89 44.47
CA MET A 1 10.05 -5.28 43.53
C MET A 1 10.31 -4.57 42.20
N GLY A 2 11.15 -5.13 41.33
CA GLY A 2 11.43 -4.55 40.02
C GLY A 2 10.32 -4.94 39.06
N VAL A 3 9.64 -3.96 38.47
CA VAL A 3 8.70 -4.23 37.38
C VAL A 3 9.49 -4.88 36.24
N PRO A 4 9.09 -6.05 35.71
CA PRO A 4 9.75 -6.59 34.55
C PRO A 4 9.53 -5.62 33.39
N PHE A 5 10.63 -5.13 32.83
CA PHE A 5 10.59 -4.42 31.55
C PHE A 5 10.17 -5.46 30.51
N VAL A 6 8.89 -5.44 30.11
CA VAL A 6 8.44 -6.21 28.97
C VAL A 6 9.14 -5.62 27.75
N VAL A 7 10.19 -6.31 27.29
CA VAL A 7 10.72 -6.10 25.95
C VAL A 7 9.58 -6.44 25.00
N GLY A 8 9.21 -5.47 24.15
CA GLY A 8 8.05 -5.54 23.27
C GLY A 8 7.88 -6.92 22.67
N VAL A 9 6.77 -7.57 23.00
CA VAL A 9 6.37 -8.85 22.42
C VAL A 9 6.41 -8.69 20.90
N ASP A 10 7.06 -9.60 20.18
CA ASP A 10 7.07 -9.55 18.71
C ASP A 10 5.65 -9.81 18.21
N ASP A 11 4.90 -8.72 17.98
CA ASP A 11 3.49 -8.70 17.63
C ASP A 11 3.28 -8.61 16.11
N ARG A 12 4.35 -8.78 15.32
CA ARG A 12 4.32 -8.68 13.86
C ARG A 12 3.34 -9.63 13.21
N THR A 13 3.15 -10.82 13.79
CA THR A 13 2.18 -11.83 13.34
C THR A 13 0.84 -11.74 14.08
N ALA A 14 0.73 -10.88 15.10
CA ALA A 14 -0.52 -10.66 15.79
C ALA A 14 -1.47 -9.85 14.90
N ASP A 15 -2.77 -10.07 15.11
CA ASP A 15 -3.87 -9.30 14.54
C ASP A 15 -4.52 -8.57 15.72
N GLN A 16 -3.94 -7.42 16.10
CA GLN A 16 -4.28 -6.79 17.38
C GLN A 16 -5.68 -6.19 17.40
N ASP A 17 -6.22 -5.84 16.23
CA ASP A 17 -7.55 -5.27 16.07
C ASP A 17 -8.58 -6.30 15.53
N ASN A 18 -8.16 -7.56 15.36
CA ASN A 18 -8.97 -8.71 14.97
C ASN A 18 -9.71 -8.50 13.64
N ASP A 19 -9.02 -7.92 12.67
CA ASP A 19 -9.58 -7.54 11.38
C ASP A 19 -9.20 -8.47 10.21
N GLY A 20 -8.39 -9.47 10.51
CA GLY A 20 -7.90 -10.51 9.61
C GLY A 20 -6.55 -10.19 8.96
N ALA A 21 -5.93 -9.05 9.26
CA ALA A 21 -4.57 -8.71 8.85
C ALA A 21 -3.59 -8.77 10.03
N SER A 22 -2.33 -9.15 9.75
CA SER A 22 -1.29 -9.05 10.78
C SER A 22 -0.74 -7.63 10.85
N ASN A 23 -0.27 -7.23 12.04
CA ASN A 23 0.34 -5.93 12.27
C ASN A 23 1.48 -5.63 11.27
N ALA A 24 2.24 -6.64 10.86
CA ALA A 24 3.28 -6.49 9.85
C ALA A 24 2.74 -6.26 8.42
N ALA A 25 1.67 -6.96 8.04
CA ALA A 25 1.02 -6.75 6.74
C ALA A 25 0.45 -5.33 6.63
N GLU A 26 -0.14 -4.85 7.72
CA GLU A 26 -0.65 -3.49 7.85
C GLU A 26 0.46 -2.45 7.81
N TRP A 27 1.57 -2.70 8.50
CA TRP A 27 2.73 -1.82 8.45
C TRP A 27 3.30 -1.70 7.03
N ILE A 28 3.40 -2.81 6.30
CA ILE A 28 3.86 -2.84 4.90
C ILE A 28 2.87 -2.10 3.99
N ALA A 29 1.56 -2.32 4.20
CA ALA A 29 0.51 -1.66 3.45
C ALA A 29 0.41 -0.16 3.77
N GLY A 30 1.00 0.29 4.88
CA GLY A 30 0.87 1.65 5.38
C GLY A 30 -0.49 1.93 6.02
N THR A 31 -1.14 0.89 6.55
CA THR A 31 -2.37 0.97 7.37
C THR A 31 -2.02 0.93 8.86
N ASN A 32 -3.01 0.99 9.76
CA ASN A 32 -2.77 1.11 11.20
C ASN A 32 -3.07 -0.21 11.94
N PRO A 33 -2.05 -0.88 12.50
CA PRO A 33 -2.14 -2.17 13.21
C PRO A 33 -3.03 -2.24 14.47
N LYS A 34 -3.70 -1.16 14.80
CA LYS A 34 -4.51 -1.02 16.02
C LYS A 34 -5.93 -0.58 15.69
N SER A 35 -6.31 -0.60 14.43
CA SER A 35 -7.53 0.00 13.92
C SER A 35 -8.10 -0.85 12.78
N ALA A 36 -9.08 -1.68 13.13
CA ALA A 36 -9.81 -2.54 12.19
C ALA A 36 -10.54 -1.77 11.06
N ALA A 37 -10.62 -0.44 11.19
CA ALA A 37 -11.13 0.46 10.16
C ALA A 37 -10.19 0.58 8.95
N THR A 38 -8.90 0.33 9.16
CA THR A 38 -7.80 0.62 8.24
C THR A 38 -6.99 -0.63 8.02
N ARG A 39 -7.42 -1.44 7.05
CA ARG A 39 -6.83 -2.75 6.76
C ARG A 39 -6.22 -2.81 5.38
N PRO A 40 -5.29 -3.74 5.10
CA PRO A 40 -4.76 -3.96 3.76
C PRO A 40 -5.92 -4.50 2.90
N LYS A 41 -6.55 -3.63 2.12
CA LYS A 41 -7.55 -4.04 1.14
C LYS A 41 -6.90 -4.08 -0.23
N HIS A 42 -7.41 -4.97 -1.08
CA HIS A 42 -7.01 -5.02 -2.47
C HIS A 42 -7.18 -3.65 -3.13
N PRO A 43 -6.20 -3.20 -3.93
CA PRO A 43 -6.36 -1.97 -4.68
C PRO A 43 -7.54 -2.09 -5.64
N THR A 44 -8.31 -1.00 -5.75
CA THR A 44 -9.35 -0.90 -6.76
C THR A 44 -8.70 -0.42 -8.06
N VAL A 45 -8.95 -1.17 -9.14
CA VAL A 45 -8.45 -0.85 -10.48
C VAL A 45 -9.64 -0.54 -11.36
N THR A 46 -9.70 0.67 -11.91
CA THR A 46 -10.77 1.09 -12.82
C THR A 46 -10.15 1.56 -14.13
N ARG A 47 -10.42 0.82 -15.21
CA ARG A 47 -10.10 1.28 -16.56
C ARG A 47 -11.13 2.34 -16.96
N ARG A 48 -10.66 3.47 -17.50
CA ARG A 48 -11.49 4.56 -17.98
C ARG A 48 -11.45 4.64 -19.51
N ASP A 49 -12.50 5.24 -20.06
CA ASP A 49 -12.70 5.38 -21.51
C ASP A 49 -11.70 6.36 -22.16
N ASP A 50 -11.04 7.18 -21.34
CA ASP A 50 -10.00 8.14 -21.74
C ASP A 50 -8.60 7.51 -21.90
N ASN A 51 -8.53 6.18 -22.07
CA ASN A 51 -7.31 5.41 -22.16
C ASN A 51 -6.40 5.56 -20.93
N THR A 52 -6.97 5.75 -19.74
CA THR A 52 -6.26 5.74 -18.46
C THR A 52 -6.76 4.65 -17.52
N VAL A 53 -5.90 4.19 -16.61
CA VAL A 53 -6.26 3.33 -15.49
C VAL A 53 -6.17 4.16 -14.22
N LEU A 54 -7.23 4.12 -13.43
CA LEU A 54 -7.23 4.63 -12.07
C LEU A 54 -6.88 3.48 -11.12
N LEU A 55 -5.79 3.64 -10.38
CA LEU A 55 -5.37 2.76 -9.32
C LEU A 55 -5.66 3.45 -7.99
N GLN A 56 -6.48 2.84 -7.16
CA GLN A 56 -6.83 3.36 -5.86
C GLN A 56 -6.42 2.37 -4.78
N PHE A 57 -5.52 2.80 -3.91
CA PHE A 57 -5.00 2.03 -2.79
C PHE A 57 -5.56 2.63 -1.50
N PRO A 58 -6.13 1.82 -0.59
CA PRO A 58 -6.38 2.26 0.77
C PRO A 58 -5.04 2.39 1.51
N CYS A 59 -4.85 3.48 2.25
CA CYS A 59 -3.64 3.74 3.02
C CYS A 59 -3.96 4.68 4.18
N GLU A 60 -3.03 4.91 5.11
CA GLU A 60 -3.14 6.05 6.01
C GLU A 60 -2.83 7.38 5.30
N LYS A 61 -3.33 8.48 5.87
CA LYS A 61 -2.89 9.83 5.51
C LYS A 61 -1.42 10.04 5.88
N GLU A 62 -0.76 10.99 5.22
CA GLU A 62 0.62 11.41 5.52
C GLU A 62 1.68 10.30 5.33
N ARG A 63 1.34 9.27 4.55
CA ARG A 63 2.28 8.22 4.14
C ARG A 63 2.86 8.54 2.77
N VAL A 64 4.16 8.32 2.60
CA VAL A 64 4.84 8.57 1.32
C VAL A 64 4.78 7.30 0.48
N HIS A 65 4.19 7.41 -0.72
CA HIS A 65 4.03 6.28 -1.63
C HIS A 65 4.72 6.54 -2.97
N GLN A 66 5.42 5.52 -3.47
CA GLN A 66 5.99 5.49 -4.81
C GLN A 66 5.22 4.46 -5.64
N LEU A 67 4.60 4.89 -6.73
CA LEU A 67 4.01 3.97 -7.70
C LEU A 67 5.11 3.41 -8.60
N GLU A 68 5.07 2.12 -8.86
CA GLU A 68 5.98 1.44 -9.77
C GLU A 68 5.22 0.53 -10.73
N TYR A 69 5.80 0.29 -11.91
CA TYR A 69 5.30 -0.67 -12.88
C TYR A 69 6.38 -1.65 -13.30
N SER A 70 5.93 -2.80 -13.79
CA SER A 70 6.77 -3.82 -14.38
C SER A 70 6.02 -4.48 -15.54
N ASP A 71 6.74 -4.88 -16.58
CA ASP A 71 6.17 -5.64 -17.70
C ASP A 71 6.50 -7.15 -17.59
N ASP A 72 7.37 -7.54 -16.64
CA ASP A 72 7.91 -8.91 -16.47
C ASP A 72 7.84 -9.44 -15.03
N LEU A 73 7.28 -8.67 -14.08
CA LEU A 73 7.28 -8.89 -12.63
C LEU A 73 8.66 -8.92 -11.95
N ILE A 74 9.74 -8.75 -12.71
CA ILE A 74 11.12 -8.83 -12.23
C ILE A 74 11.72 -7.42 -12.16
N THR A 75 11.64 -6.69 -13.26
CA THR A 75 12.18 -5.34 -13.40
C THR A 75 11.11 -4.31 -13.08
N TRP A 76 11.28 -3.60 -11.97
CA TRP A 76 10.34 -2.56 -11.52
C TRP A 76 10.89 -1.17 -11.79
N ARG A 77 10.03 -0.28 -12.31
CA ARG A 77 10.35 1.10 -12.68
C ARG A 77 9.38 2.05 -12.00
N SER A 78 9.90 3.14 -11.44
CA SER A 78 9.08 4.15 -10.76
C SER A 78 8.29 5.01 -11.74
N ILE A 79 7.01 5.26 -11.43
CA ILE A 79 6.14 6.21 -12.14
C ILE A 79 6.11 7.50 -11.35
N GLY A 80 6.79 8.53 -11.87
CA GLY A 80 6.85 9.85 -11.24
C GLY A 80 7.52 9.82 -9.85
N PRO A 81 7.46 10.94 -9.12
CA PRO A 81 8.04 11.05 -7.79
C PRO A 81 7.16 10.41 -6.71
N ALA A 82 7.79 10.03 -5.60
CA ALA A 82 7.07 9.57 -4.41
C ALA A 82 6.20 10.71 -3.86
N THR A 83 4.95 10.41 -3.57
CA THR A 83 3.93 11.41 -3.20
C THR A 83 3.29 11.03 -1.87
N MET A 84 3.07 12.04 -1.03
CA MET A 84 2.40 11.85 0.26
C MET A 84 0.88 11.74 0.07
N SER A 85 0.27 10.74 0.71
CA SER A 85 -1.19 10.57 0.75
C SER A 85 -1.83 11.72 1.55
N LYS A 86 -2.83 12.38 0.96
CA LYS A 86 -3.60 13.45 1.62
C LYS A 86 -4.84 12.93 2.37
N LEU A 87 -5.29 11.74 2.02
CA LEU A 87 -6.47 11.08 2.53
C LEU A 87 -6.09 9.66 2.96
N ASN A 88 -7.04 8.93 3.53
CA ASN A 88 -6.92 7.49 3.79
C ASN A 88 -6.97 6.64 2.49
N SER A 89 -6.54 7.22 1.37
CA SER A 89 -6.42 6.55 0.09
C SER A 89 -5.41 7.27 -0.79
N PHE A 90 -4.60 6.49 -1.49
CA PHE A 90 -3.70 6.94 -2.54
C PHE A 90 -4.30 6.61 -3.89
N THR A 91 -4.49 7.63 -4.72
CA THR A 91 -5.06 7.49 -6.07
C THR A 91 -4.03 7.89 -7.10
N ALA A 92 -3.73 6.98 -8.03
CA ALA A 92 -2.88 7.26 -9.18
C ALA A 92 -3.65 7.05 -10.48
N ARG A 93 -3.47 7.98 -11.42
CA ARG A 93 -3.99 7.86 -12.78
C ARG A 93 -2.82 7.60 -13.70
N VAL A 94 -2.79 6.42 -14.32
CA VAL A 94 -1.73 6.03 -15.24
C VAL A 94 -2.30 5.91 -16.65
N PRO A 95 -1.63 6.46 -17.67
CA PRO A 95 -2.07 6.27 -19.03
C PRO A 95 -1.86 4.81 -19.46
N VAL A 96 -2.80 4.27 -20.23
CA VAL A 96 -2.65 2.98 -20.93
C VAL A 96 -1.79 3.22 -22.17
N THR A 97 -0.53 3.56 -21.94
CA THR A 97 0.49 3.74 -22.99
C THR A 97 1.42 2.54 -23.09
N ALA A 98 1.10 1.42 -22.43
CA ALA A 98 1.94 0.24 -22.47
C ALA A 98 2.03 -0.30 -23.91
N LEU A 99 3.24 -0.20 -24.48
CA LEU A 99 3.64 -0.95 -25.68
C LEU A 99 3.76 -2.47 -25.41
N SER A 100 3.61 -2.86 -24.14
CA SER A 100 3.62 -4.26 -23.69
C SER A 100 2.20 -4.81 -23.64
N PRO A 101 1.97 -6.07 -24.06
CA PRO A 101 0.66 -6.73 -23.94
C PRO A 101 0.19 -6.90 -22.49
N GLN A 102 1.11 -6.83 -21.51
CA GLN A 102 0.78 -6.91 -20.08
C GLN A 102 1.67 -5.97 -19.26
N ARG A 103 1.06 -5.29 -18.28
CA ARG A 103 1.75 -4.42 -17.33
C ARG A 103 1.18 -4.62 -15.93
N PHE A 104 2.08 -4.73 -14.97
CA PHE A 104 1.80 -4.89 -13.55
C PHE A 104 2.14 -3.60 -12.82
N TYR A 105 1.42 -3.32 -11.74
CA TYR A 105 1.61 -2.14 -10.92
C TYR A 105 1.76 -2.55 -9.45
N ARG A 106 2.63 -1.86 -8.72
CA ARG A 106 2.72 -1.99 -7.26
C ARG A 106 2.88 -0.63 -6.62
N LEU A 107 2.41 -0.51 -5.38
CA LEU A 107 2.63 0.64 -4.54
C LEU A 107 3.72 0.30 -3.53
N LYS A 108 4.78 1.10 -3.49
CA LYS A 108 5.80 1.03 -2.43
C LYS A 108 5.52 2.12 -1.41
N SER A 109 5.18 1.72 -0.20
CA SER A 109 4.90 2.63 0.91
C SER A 109 6.16 2.85 1.76
N SER A 110 6.37 4.08 2.22
CA SER A 110 7.45 4.49 3.12
C SER A 110 6.92 5.47 4.17
N ARG A 111 7.65 5.58 5.29
CA ARG A 111 7.32 6.48 6.39
C ARG A 111 7.85 7.88 6.12
#